data_AF-A4EAX3-F1
#
_entry.id   AF-A4EAX3-F1
#
_cell.length_a   1.000
_cell.length_b   1.000
_cell.length_c   1.000
_cell.angle_alpha   90.00
_cell.angle_beta   90.00
_cell.angle_gamma   90.00
#
_symmetry.space_group_name_H-M   'P 1'
#
loop_
_entity.id
_entity.type
_entity.pdbx_description
1 polymer ?
#
loop_
_entity_poly.entity_id
_entity_poly.type
_entity_poly.pdbx_seq_one_letter_code
_entity_poly.pdbx_strand_id
1 'polypeptide(L)'
;MINEEERRRAVAELREASTGAYCHVDSLDVIANSVGVEVAGKFSHEVENETYAALADLIDRPTCHISETDHEFEDSVRCDRCRTTFNRPWEPFKYCPNCGAEVVGE
;
A
#
# COMPACT_ATOMS: atom_id res chain seq x y z
N MET A 1 -1.14 7.80 3.74
CA MET A 1 -1.67 6.63 3.00
C MET A 1 -0.74 6.31 1.85
N ILE A 2 0.04 5.23 2.02
CA ILE A 2 1.06 4.77 1.07
C ILE A 2 0.43 4.23 -0.22
N ASN A 3 1.16 4.27 -1.33
CA ASN A 3 0.70 3.71 -2.60
C ASN A 3 0.96 2.19 -2.71
N GLU A 4 0.43 1.54 -3.75
CA GLU A 4 0.57 0.08 -3.97
C GLU A 4 2.03 -0.36 -4.13
N GLU A 5 2.83 0.43 -4.85
CA GLU A 5 4.23 0.12 -5.11
C GLU A 5 5.05 0.21 -3.83
N GLU A 6 4.88 1.30 -3.07
CA GLU A 6 5.47 1.51 -1.74
C GLU A 6 5.06 0.39 -0.79
N ARG A 7 3.78 -0.02 -0.80
CA ARG A 7 3.32 -1.16 -0.02
C ARG A 7 4.04 -2.45 -0.39
N ARG A 8 4.13 -2.77 -1.69
CA ARG A 8 4.80 -4.01 -2.14
C ARG A 8 6.28 -4.01 -1.77
N ARG A 9 6.95 -2.86 -1.91
CA ARG A 9 8.33 -2.68 -1.47
C ARG A 9 8.45 -2.94 0.04
N ALA A 10 7.61 -2.30 0.85
CA ALA A 10 7.62 -2.48 2.30
C ALA A 10 7.41 -3.95 2.71
N VAL A 11 6.49 -4.65 2.06
CA VAL A 11 6.27 -6.09 2.29
C VAL A 11 7.49 -6.93 1.92
N ALA A 12 8.17 -6.60 0.81
CA ALA A 12 9.37 -7.32 0.38
C ALA A 12 10.52 -7.12 1.37
N GLU A 13 10.78 -5.88 1.77
CA GLU A 13 11.84 -5.53 2.72
C GLU A 13 11.59 -6.15 4.11
N LEU A 14 10.36 -6.10 4.62
CA LEU A 14 10.02 -6.74 5.90
C LEU A 14 10.21 -8.27 5.86
N ARG A 15 9.94 -8.91 4.71
CA ARG A 15 10.19 -10.35 4.53
C ARG A 15 11.68 -10.66 4.50
N GLU A 16 12.48 -9.84 3.81
CA GLU A 16 13.93 -9.98 3.81
C GLU A 16 14.50 -9.79 5.23
N ALA A 17 14.05 -8.77 5.96
CA ALA A 17 14.44 -8.53 7.34
C ALA A 17 14.15 -9.75 8.24
N SER A 18 13.01 -10.43 8.03
CA SER A 18 12.64 -11.63 8.79
C SER A 18 13.59 -12.82 8.61
N THR A 19 14.44 -12.81 7.56
CA THR A 19 15.46 -13.84 7.33
C THR A 19 16.71 -13.64 8.21
N GLY A 20 16.78 -12.54 8.96
CA GLY A 20 17.96 -12.18 9.74
C GLY A 20 19.00 -11.38 8.97
N ALA A 21 18.67 -10.89 7.76
CA ALA A 21 19.57 -10.09 6.92
C ALA A 21 20.15 -8.85 7.63
N TYR A 22 19.44 -8.32 8.64
CA TYR A 22 19.81 -7.10 9.38
C TYR A 22 20.05 -7.35 10.88
N CYS A 23 20.51 -8.53 11.27
CA CYS A 23 20.68 -8.92 12.68
C CYS A 23 21.64 -8.05 13.52
N HIS A 24 22.36 -7.12 12.89
CA HIS A 24 23.30 -6.18 13.54
C HIS A 24 22.75 -4.77 13.71
N VAL A 25 21.51 -4.51 13.26
CA VAL A 25 20.85 -3.19 13.31
C VAL A 25 19.69 -3.26 14.30
N ASP A 26 19.36 -2.13 14.93
CA ASP A 26 18.17 -2.05 15.79
C ASP A 26 16.92 -2.43 14.98
N SER A 27 16.07 -3.29 15.54
CA SER A 27 14.88 -3.76 14.85
C SER A 27 13.91 -2.63 14.51
N LEU A 28 13.83 -1.59 15.34
CA LEU A 28 12.98 -0.44 15.06
C LEU A 28 13.51 0.31 13.84
N ASP A 29 14.82 0.50 13.72
CA ASP A 29 15.44 1.16 12.57
C ASP A 29 15.21 0.37 11.28
N VAL A 30 15.30 -0.96 11.34
CA VAL A 30 15.01 -1.84 10.19
C VAL A 30 13.55 -1.70 9.77
N ILE A 31 12.61 -1.80 10.73
CA ILE A 31 11.18 -1.69 10.45
C ILE A 31 10.84 -0.30 9.90
N ALA A 32 11.35 0.76 10.53
CA ALA A 32 11.15 2.16 10.11
C ALA A 32 11.58 2.35 8.65
N ASN A 33 12.80 1.93 8.31
CA ASN A 33 13.29 2.01 6.93
C ASN A 33 12.42 1.18 5.97
N SER A 34 12.03 -0.04 6.35
CA SER A 34 11.18 -0.90 5.51
C SER A 34 9.82 -0.27 5.20
N VAL A 35 9.25 0.49 6.11
CA VAL A 35 7.97 1.20 5.89
C VAL A 35 8.16 2.62 5.36
N GLY A 36 9.37 3.02 4.99
CA GLY A 36 9.69 4.30 4.37
C GLY A 36 9.82 5.48 5.34
N VAL A 37 10.02 5.22 6.63
CA VAL A 37 10.26 6.25 7.66
C VAL A 37 11.75 6.56 7.73
N GLU A 38 12.09 7.84 7.56
CA GLU A 38 13.46 8.33 7.70
C GLU A 38 13.87 8.38 9.18
N VAL A 39 14.96 7.70 9.52
CA VAL A 39 15.51 7.61 10.88
C VAL A 39 16.56 8.69 11.15
N ALA A 40 17.26 9.14 10.10
CA ALA A 40 18.40 10.05 10.24
C ALA A 40 17.99 11.42 10.82
N GLY A 41 18.64 11.82 11.91
CA GLY A 41 18.43 13.14 12.51
C GLY A 41 17.16 13.29 13.37
N LYS A 42 16.42 12.21 13.62
CA LYS A 42 15.23 12.20 14.48
C LYS A 42 15.49 11.61 15.85
N PHE A 43 14.66 12.00 16.81
CA PHE A 43 14.65 11.34 18.11
C PHE A 43 13.95 9.98 18.04
N SER A 44 14.32 9.05 18.91
CA SER A 44 13.77 7.69 18.92
C SER A 44 12.24 7.67 18.99
N HIS A 45 11.63 8.52 19.83
CA HIS A 45 10.18 8.61 19.98
C HIS A 45 9.47 9.18 18.73
N GLU A 46 10.15 10.00 17.92
CA GLU A 46 9.61 10.49 16.64
C GLU A 46 9.60 9.35 15.63
N VAL A 47 10.72 8.63 15.51
CA VAL A 47 10.85 7.45 14.64
C VAL A 47 9.81 6.40 15.01
N GLU A 48 9.63 6.11 16.29
CA GLU A 48 8.64 5.16 16.80
C GLU A 48 7.21 5.57 16.40
N ASN A 49 6.81 6.81 16.69
CA ASN A 49 5.48 7.31 16.36
C ASN A 49 5.20 7.29 14.86
N GLU A 50 6.14 7.74 14.04
CA GLU A 50 6.01 7.71 12.58
C GLU A 50 5.96 6.28 12.04
N THR A 51 6.76 5.37 12.60
CA THR A 51 6.77 3.94 12.22
C THR A 51 5.41 3.31 12.51
N TYR A 52 4.82 3.57 13.68
CA TYR A 52 3.48 3.07 13.99
C TYR A 52 2.40 3.64 13.07
N ALA A 53 2.45 4.92 12.74
CA ALA A 53 1.52 5.53 11.80
C ALA A 53 1.66 4.91 10.39
N ALA A 54 2.89 4.73 9.90
CA ALA A 54 3.16 4.10 8.61
C ALA A 54 2.71 2.63 8.57
N LEU A 55 2.91 1.87 9.66
CA LEU A 55 2.42 0.50 9.79
C LEU A 55 0.88 0.44 9.82
N ALA A 56 0.21 1.37 10.50
CA ALA A 56 -1.23 1.45 10.49
C ALA A 56 -1.75 1.69 9.07
N ASP A 57 -1.16 2.64 8.34
CA ASP A 57 -1.47 2.91 6.92
C ASP A 57 -1.17 1.71 6.00
N LEU A 58 -0.18 0.88 6.34
CA LEU A 58 0.20 -0.33 5.59
C LEU A 58 -0.83 -1.46 5.80
N ILE A 59 -1.31 -1.61 7.03
CA ILE A 59 -2.25 -2.67 7.44
C ILE A 59 -3.68 -2.31 7.05
N ASP A 60 -4.08 -1.07 7.31
CA ASP A 60 -5.41 -0.57 6.97
C ASP A 60 -5.51 -0.46 5.47
N ARG A 61 -5.99 -1.53 4.83
CA ARG A 61 -6.19 -1.56 3.38
C ARG A 61 -7.41 -0.73 3.06
N PRO A 62 -7.22 0.38 2.35
CA PRO A 62 -8.32 1.27 2.10
C PRO A 62 -9.21 0.69 0.99
N THR A 63 -10.53 0.80 1.14
CA THR A 63 -11.51 0.20 0.23
C THR A 63 -11.82 1.10 -0.97
N CYS A 64 -12.47 0.57 -2.01
CA CYS A 64 -12.98 1.33 -3.15
C CYS A 64 -14.22 0.68 -3.78
N HIS A 65 -14.98 1.46 -4.56
CA HIS A 65 -15.98 0.95 -5.49
C HIS A 65 -15.49 1.15 -6.92
N ILE A 66 -15.85 0.21 -7.78
CA ILE A 66 -15.56 0.30 -9.22
C ILE A 66 -16.89 0.34 -9.95
N SER A 67 -17.11 1.44 -10.69
CA SER A 67 -18.31 1.63 -11.49
C SER A 67 -17.98 1.55 -12.98
N GLU A 68 -18.96 1.13 -13.77
CA GLU A 68 -18.90 1.24 -15.22
C GLU A 68 -18.83 2.72 -15.64
N THR A 69 -18.23 3.00 -16.80
CA THR A 69 -18.30 4.33 -17.40
C THR A 69 -19.32 4.32 -18.54
N ASP A 70 -20.07 5.41 -18.69
CA ASP A 70 -21.22 5.54 -19.61
C ASP A 70 -20.84 5.59 -21.11
N HIS A 71 -19.70 5.03 -21.50
CA HIS A 71 -19.29 4.99 -22.89
C HIS A 71 -19.82 3.71 -23.54
N GLU A 72 -20.87 3.86 -24.35
CA GLU A 72 -21.67 2.81 -25.02
C GLU A 72 -20.87 1.72 -25.80
N PHE A 73 -19.54 1.84 -25.90
CA PHE A 73 -18.66 0.94 -26.65
C PHE A 73 -17.32 0.60 -25.96
N GLU A 74 -17.06 1.09 -24.74
CA GLU A 74 -15.84 0.75 -24.00
C GLU A 74 -16.17 -0.04 -22.73
N ASP A 75 -15.61 -1.25 -22.63
CA ASP A 75 -15.53 -2.00 -21.37
C ASP A 75 -14.55 -1.31 -20.41
N SER A 76 -14.78 -0.05 -20.08
CA SER A 76 -13.93 0.70 -19.16
C SER A 76 -14.66 0.98 -17.86
N VAL A 77 -13.93 0.76 -16.77
CA VAL A 77 -14.42 0.91 -15.40
C VAL A 77 -13.58 1.97 -14.69
N ARG A 78 -14.18 2.60 -13.69
CA ARG A 78 -13.55 3.67 -12.92
C ARG A 78 -13.57 3.35 -11.45
N CYS A 79 -12.41 3.49 -10.80
CA CYS A 79 -12.32 3.44 -9.35
C CYS A 79 -12.73 4.80 -8.74
N ASP A 80 -13.65 4.80 -7.78
CA ASP A 80 -14.09 6.00 -7.07
C ASP A 80 -12.96 6.71 -6.30
N ARG A 81 -12.02 5.91 -5.79
CA ARG A 81 -10.97 6.39 -4.90
C ARG A 81 -9.77 6.97 -5.61
N CYS A 82 -9.16 6.22 -6.54
CA CYS A 82 -8.02 6.75 -7.31
C CYS A 82 -8.46 7.54 -8.54
N ARG A 83 -9.75 7.49 -8.89
CA ARG A 83 -10.37 8.18 -10.03
C ARG A 83 -9.84 7.77 -11.41
N THR A 84 -8.95 6.78 -11.46
CA THR A 84 -8.40 6.22 -12.70
C THR A 84 -9.43 5.35 -13.39
N THR A 85 -9.56 5.57 -14.70
CA THR A 85 -10.33 4.72 -15.62
C THR A 85 -9.39 3.71 -16.27
N PHE A 86 -9.83 2.46 -16.38
CA PHE A 86 -9.07 1.38 -16.99
C PHE A 86 -10.01 0.34 -17.59
N ASN A 87 -9.51 -0.48 -18.51
CA ASN A 87 -10.30 -1.54 -19.12
C ASN A 87 -10.68 -2.58 -18.08
N ARG A 88 -11.95 -3.01 -18.09
CA ARG A 88 -12.50 -4.06 -17.25
C ARG A 88 -11.69 -5.34 -17.46
N PRO A 89 -11.02 -5.86 -16.43
CA PRO A 89 -10.46 -7.20 -16.47
C PRO A 89 -11.55 -8.25 -16.69
N TRP A 90 -11.20 -9.35 -17.35
CA TRP A 90 -12.11 -10.48 -17.62
C TRP A 90 -12.54 -11.25 -16.36
N GLU A 91 -11.81 -11.10 -15.25
CA GLU A 91 -12.10 -11.75 -13.98
C GLU A 91 -12.54 -10.74 -12.91
N PRO A 92 -13.41 -11.11 -11.96
CA PRO A 92 -13.79 -10.25 -10.85
C PRO A 92 -12.56 -9.88 -10.01
N PHE A 93 -12.30 -8.58 -9.92
CA PHE A 93 -11.12 -8.05 -9.24
C PHE A 93 -11.42 -7.79 -7.76
N LYS A 94 -10.73 -8.53 -6.88
CA LYS A 94 -10.72 -8.26 -5.43
C LYS A 94 -10.03 -6.95 -5.05
N TYR A 95 -9.16 -6.44 -5.92
CA TYR A 95 -8.37 -5.23 -5.67
C TYR A 95 -8.34 -4.33 -6.90
N CYS A 96 -8.36 -3.01 -6.68
CA CYS A 96 -8.13 -2.04 -7.74
C CYS A 96 -6.71 -2.19 -8.31
N PRO A 97 -6.52 -2.38 -9.63
CA PRO A 97 -5.20 -2.54 -10.22
C PRO A 97 -4.29 -1.32 -10.06
N ASN A 98 -4.87 -0.13 -9.95
CA ASN A 98 -4.12 1.12 -9.90
C ASN A 98 -3.69 1.52 -8.48
N CYS A 99 -4.60 1.43 -7.50
CA CYS A 99 -4.33 1.88 -6.13
C CYS A 99 -4.28 0.75 -5.09
N GLY A 100 -4.53 -0.50 -5.48
CA GLY A 100 -4.45 -1.65 -4.56
C GLY A 100 -5.57 -1.74 -3.53
N ALA A 101 -6.55 -0.85 -3.62
CA ALA A 101 -7.69 -0.80 -2.73
C ALA A 101 -8.52 -2.08 -2.82
N GLU A 102 -9.04 -2.56 -1.70
CA GLU A 102 -9.98 -3.68 -1.72
C GLU A 102 -11.32 -3.22 -2.29
N VAL A 103 -11.82 -3.95 -3.29
CA VAL A 103 -13.08 -3.60 -3.96
C VAL A 103 -14.22 -4.10 -3.08
N VAL A 104 -15.05 -3.17 -2.63
CA VAL A 104 -16.23 -3.46 -1.81
C VAL A 104 -17.48 -3.07 -2.61
N GLY A 105 -18.49 -3.94 -2.59
CA GLY A 105 -19.72 -3.77 -3.38
C GLY A 105 -19.71 -4.57 -4.68
N GLU A 106 -20.65 -5.52 -4.78
CA GLU A 106 -21.24 -5.99 -6.04
C GLU A 106 -22.48 -5.14 -6.36
#